data_AF-E2AAX7-F1
#
_entry.id   AF-E2AAX7-F1
#
_cell.length_a   1.000
_cell.length_b   1.000
_cell.length_c   1.000
_cell.angle_alpha   90.00
_cell.angle_beta   90.00
_cell.angle_gamma   90.00
#
_symmetry.space_group_name_H-M   'P 1'
#
loop_
_entity.id
_entity.type
_entity.pdbx_description
1 polymer ?
#
loop_
_entity_poly.entity_id
_entity_poly.type
_entity_poly.pdbx_seq_one_letter_code
_entity_poly.pdbx_strand_id
1 'polypeptide(L)'
;MIFHYNIIRGLELLAIFFLLTTVRLTRIKVFGKGPTIFLRKVFWETLNYRMESGIKRNDLIDILFELKKNDNDQDYYGFKFDGDNLLAQAASFSAGFETSSTTTAFTLYELELQSDIQNTLRKEIVEALESGRKITYDLIKLALIIILSKCEVRPCEKTSIPMVIDPKGAMTVPLNDVLYLNFRKIKSNAL
;
A
#
# COMPACT_ATOMS: atom_id res chain seq x y z
N MET A 1 3.40 -7.68 -11.60
CA MET A 1 2.85 -6.56 -10.79
C MET A 1 1.52 -6.15 -11.41
N ILE A 2 0.48 -5.84 -10.64
CA ILE A 2 -0.82 -5.44 -11.23
C ILE A 2 -0.66 -4.11 -11.99
N PHE A 3 0.20 -3.21 -11.49
CA PHE A 3 0.51 -1.94 -12.12
C PHE A 3 1.84 -2.06 -12.88
N HIS A 4 1.80 -1.85 -14.20
CA HIS A 4 3.00 -1.80 -15.03
C HIS A 4 3.31 -0.36 -15.40
N TYR A 5 4.54 0.05 -15.13
CA TYR A 5 5.01 1.38 -15.49
C TYR A 5 5.44 1.45 -16.97
N ASN A 6 5.18 2.60 -17.57
CA ASN A 6 5.68 2.99 -18.89
C ASN A 6 5.87 4.52 -18.87
N ILE A 7 6.84 5.05 -19.59
CA ILE A 7 7.09 6.50 -19.70
C ILE A 7 5.83 7.26 -20.11
N ILE A 8 5.02 6.70 -21.03
CA ILE A 8 3.73 7.28 -21.42
C ILE A 8 2.77 7.36 -20.23
N ARG A 9 2.73 6.31 -19.39
CA ARG A 9 1.93 6.28 -18.15
C ARG A 9 2.42 7.31 -17.14
N GLY A 10 3.74 7.51 -17.05
CA GLY A 10 4.34 8.56 -16.23
C GLY A 10 3.88 9.95 -16.67
N LEU A 11 3.91 10.24 -17.97
CA LEU A 11 3.42 11.50 -18.52
C LEU A 11 1.90 11.68 -18.34
N GLU A 12 1.12 10.61 -18.51
CA GLU A 12 -0.33 10.60 -18.22
C GLU A 12 -0.63 10.96 -16.76
N LEU A 13 0.09 10.35 -15.81
CA LEU A 13 -0.05 10.63 -14.38
C LEU A 13 0.38 12.07 -14.06
N LEU A 14 1.50 12.53 -14.60
CA LEU A 14 1.97 13.91 -14.42
C LEU A 14 0.94 14.91 -14.95
N ALA A 15 0.33 14.64 -16.11
CA ALA A 15 -0.75 15.46 -16.63
C ALA A 15 -1.98 15.46 -15.73
N ILE A 16 -2.34 14.31 -15.12
CA ILE A 16 -3.44 14.21 -14.14
C ILE A 16 -3.22 15.12 -12.93
N PHE A 17 -2.01 15.13 -12.35
CA PHE A 17 -1.74 15.88 -11.13
C PHE A 17 -1.46 17.38 -11.36
N PHE A 18 -0.78 17.72 -12.46
CA PHE A 18 -0.26 19.08 -12.67
C PHE A 18 -0.92 19.84 -13.83
N LEU A 19 -1.66 19.16 -14.71
CA LEU A 19 -2.25 19.73 -15.93
C LEU A 19 -3.74 19.38 -16.06
N LEU A 20 -4.53 19.73 -15.04
CA LEU A 20 -5.98 19.46 -14.93
C LEU A 20 -6.79 19.82 -16.19
N THR A 21 -6.41 20.88 -16.91
CA THR A 21 -7.08 21.31 -18.15
C THR A 21 -6.92 20.31 -19.29
N THR A 22 -5.73 19.72 -19.44
CA THR A 22 -5.43 18.74 -20.50
C THR A 22 -6.18 17.44 -20.27
N VAL A 23 -6.34 17.02 -19.01
CA VAL A 23 -7.05 15.78 -18.62
C VAL A 23 -8.50 15.79 -19.09
N ARG A 24 -9.18 16.95 -18.99
CA ARG A 24 -10.56 17.12 -19.45
C ARG A 24 -10.70 16.91 -20.96
N LEU A 25 -9.67 17.30 -21.72
CA LEU A 25 -9.65 17.16 -23.18
C LEU A 25 -9.27 15.75 -23.63
N THR A 26 -8.27 15.15 -23.00
CA THR A 26 -7.66 13.89 -23.45
C THR A 26 -8.30 12.64 -22.87
N ARG A 27 -9.19 12.79 -21.85
CA ARG A 27 -9.87 11.66 -21.16
C ARG A 27 -8.90 10.58 -20.67
N ILE A 28 -7.71 11.01 -20.22
CA ILE A 28 -6.70 10.13 -19.65
C ILE A 28 -7.28 9.43 -18.41
N LYS A 29 -6.99 8.14 -18.28
CA LYS A 29 -7.46 7.31 -17.17
C LYS A 29 -6.34 7.09 -16.17
N VAL A 30 -6.66 7.21 -14.89
CA VAL A 30 -5.73 6.98 -13.77
C VAL A 30 -5.11 5.58 -13.83
N PHE A 31 -5.92 4.58 -14.16
CA PHE A 31 -5.48 3.18 -14.26
C PHE A 31 -5.50 2.68 -15.71
N GLY A 32 -4.59 1.75 -16.02
CA GLY A 32 -4.64 0.98 -17.26
C GLY A 32 -5.85 0.05 -17.35
N LYS A 33 -6.20 -0.41 -18.55
CA LYS A 33 -7.40 -1.25 -18.78
C LYS A 33 -7.45 -2.49 -17.89
N GLY A 34 -6.33 -3.22 -17.78
CA GLY A 34 -6.24 -4.44 -16.95
C GLY A 34 -6.54 -4.16 -15.47
N PRO A 35 -5.79 -3.27 -14.80
CA PRO A 35 -6.07 -2.87 -13.43
C PRO A 35 -7.48 -2.32 -13.21
N THR A 36 -8.01 -1.52 -14.15
CA THR A 36 -9.39 -1.02 -14.04
C THR A 36 -10.41 -2.14 -14.02
N ILE A 37 -10.29 -3.13 -14.92
CA ILE A 37 -11.21 -4.28 -14.96
C ILE A 37 -11.10 -5.10 -13.68
N PHE A 38 -9.88 -5.35 -13.22
CA PHE A 38 -9.62 -6.09 -11.99
C PHE A 38 -10.21 -5.39 -10.76
N LEU A 39 -9.89 -4.12 -10.54
CA LEU A 39 -10.37 -3.34 -9.40
C LEU A 39 -11.90 -3.21 -9.40
N ARG A 40 -12.49 -2.97 -10.57
CA ARG A 40 -13.94 -2.93 -10.76
C ARG A 40 -14.60 -4.23 -10.34
N LYS A 41 -14.07 -5.36 -10.84
CA LYS A 41 -14.59 -6.70 -10.52
C LYS A 41 -14.54 -6.97 -9.02
N VAL A 42 -13.36 -6.85 -8.41
CA VAL A 42 -13.16 -7.14 -6.98
C VAL A 42 -14.02 -6.25 -6.09
N PHE A 43 -14.12 -4.95 -6.43
CA PHE A 43 -14.92 -4.01 -5.66
C PHE A 43 -16.40 -4.38 -5.67
N TRP A 44 -16.99 -4.59 -6.85
CA TRP A 44 -18.41 -4.90 -6.96
C TRP A 44 -18.76 -6.29 -6.42
N GLU A 45 -17.90 -7.28 -6.64
CA GLU A 45 -18.08 -8.61 -6.02
C GLU A 45 -18.09 -8.51 -4.49
N THR A 46 -17.15 -7.76 -3.91
CA THR A 46 -17.06 -7.59 -2.45
C THR A 46 -18.25 -6.80 -1.90
N LEU A 47 -18.63 -5.71 -2.56
CA LEU A 47 -19.72 -4.85 -2.11
C LEU A 47 -21.07 -5.57 -2.22
N ASN A 48 -21.36 -6.24 -3.34
CA ASN A 48 -22.59 -7.01 -3.53
C ASN A 48 -22.68 -8.19 -2.55
N TYR A 49 -21.57 -8.93 -2.36
CA TYR A 49 -21.52 -10.00 -1.38
C TYR A 49 -21.88 -9.52 0.04
N ARG A 50 -21.42 -8.33 0.45
CA ARG A 50 -21.78 -7.74 1.75
C ARG A 50 -23.22 -7.26 1.82
N MET A 51 -23.73 -6.70 0.72
CA MET A 51 -25.13 -6.31 0.61
C MET A 51 -26.07 -7.51 0.78
N GLU A 52 -25.72 -8.64 0.17
CA GLU A 52 -26.51 -9.87 0.24
C GLU A 52 -26.38 -10.58 1.58
N SER A 53 -25.16 -10.65 2.13
CA SER A 53 -24.89 -11.38 3.39
C SER A 53 -25.22 -10.59 4.65
N GLY A 54 -25.32 -9.26 4.58
CA GLY A 54 -25.56 -8.39 5.75
C GLY A 54 -24.38 -8.34 6.74
N ILE A 55 -23.21 -8.87 6.38
CA ILE A 55 -22.03 -8.90 7.25
C ILE A 55 -21.43 -7.50 7.34
N LYS A 56 -21.31 -6.97 8.57
CA LYS A 56 -20.65 -5.70 8.86
C LYS A 56 -19.30 -5.95 9.54
N ARG A 57 -18.22 -5.42 8.95
CA ARG A 57 -16.83 -5.53 9.41
C ARG A 57 -16.26 -4.22 9.96
N ASN A 58 -16.96 -3.11 9.73
CA ASN A 58 -16.55 -1.74 10.05
C ASN A 58 -15.25 -1.33 9.33
N ASP A 59 -15.18 -1.60 8.02
CA ASP A 59 -14.05 -1.18 7.18
C ASP A 59 -14.49 -0.23 6.05
N LEU A 60 -13.56 0.10 5.15
CA LEU A 60 -13.80 1.01 4.04
C LEU A 60 -15.02 0.62 3.17
N ILE A 61 -15.24 -0.66 2.90
CA ILE A 61 -16.36 -1.07 2.05
C ILE A 61 -17.69 -0.79 2.75
N ASP A 62 -17.74 -0.96 4.07
CA ASP A 62 -18.96 -0.66 4.84
C ASP A 62 -19.22 0.85 4.88
N ILE A 63 -18.17 1.67 5.01
CA ILE A 63 -18.28 3.13 4.93
C ILE A 63 -18.82 3.55 3.54
N LEU A 64 -18.27 2.98 2.46
CA LEU A 64 -18.72 3.27 1.10
C LEU A 64 -20.16 2.79 0.85
N PHE A 65 -20.53 1.65 1.42
CA PHE A 65 -21.90 1.16 1.36
C PHE A 65 -22.87 2.07 2.11
N GLU A 66 -22.53 2.52 3.32
CA GLU A 66 -23.33 3.48 4.09
C GLU A 66 -23.44 4.82 3.37
N LEU A 67 -22.37 5.32 2.75
CA LEU A 67 -22.39 6.51 1.90
C LEU A 67 -23.35 6.35 0.72
N LYS A 68 -23.29 5.22 0.00
CA LYS A 68 -24.22 4.91 -1.10
C LYS A 68 -25.68 4.85 -0.63
N LYS A 69 -25.94 4.29 0.56
CA LYS A 69 -27.29 4.14 1.12
C LYS A 69 -27.89 5.47 1.58
N ASN A 70 -27.06 6.33 2.18
CA ASN A 70 -27.48 7.62 2.72
C ASN A 70 -27.48 8.74 1.66
N ASP A 71 -27.12 8.42 0.42
CA ASP A 71 -27.17 9.34 -0.72
C ASP A 71 -28.63 9.62 -1.10
N ASN A 72 -29.22 10.66 -0.50
CA ASN A 72 -30.62 11.05 -0.66
C ASN A 72 -30.89 11.79 -1.99
N ASP A 73 -30.15 11.50 -3.05
CA ASP A 73 -30.15 12.26 -4.32
C ASP A 73 -29.94 13.78 -4.10
N GLN A 74 -29.24 14.17 -3.02
CA GLN A 74 -28.85 15.55 -2.83
C GLN A 74 -27.79 15.92 -3.86
N ASP A 75 -28.06 16.97 -4.64
CA ASP A 75 -27.18 17.40 -5.71
C ASP A 75 -25.90 18.07 -5.16
N TYR A 76 -24.89 17.26 -4.85
CA TYR A 76 -23.55 17.72 -4.53
C TYR A 76 -22.82 18.10 -5.84
N TYR A 77 -23.18 19.23 -6.46
CA TYR A 77 -22.54 19.70 -7.71
C TYR A 77 -22.46 18.61 -8.81
N GLY A 78 -23.51 17.80 -8.97
CA GLY A 78 -23.57 16.67 -9.91
C GLY A 78 -22.80 15.41 -9.47
N PHE A 79 -22.31 15.34 -8.24
CA PHE A 79 -21.61 14.18 -7.70
C PHE A 79 -22.57 13.24 -6.96
N LYS A 80 -22.71 12.01 -7.47
CA LYS A 80 -23.50 10.94 -6.87
C LYS A 80 -22.58 9.83 -6.33
N PHE A 81 -22.84 9.31 -5.12
CA PHE A 81 -22.08 8.22 -4.51
C PHE A 81 -22.52 6.85 -5.06
N ASP A 82 -22.45 6.71 -6.37
CA ASP A 82 -22.88 5.51 -7.09
C ASP A 82 -21.93 5.16 -8.24
N GLY A 83 -22.04 3.92 -8.73
CA GLY A 83 -21.34 3.45 -9.92
C GLY A 83 -19.83 3.67 -9.85
N ASP A 84 -19.30 4.32 -10.90
CA ASP A 84 -17.87 4.55 -11.05
C ASP A 84 -17.31 5.56 -10.05
N ASN A 85 -18.13 6.47 -9.50
CA ASN A 85 -17.69 7.42 -8.49
C ASN A 85 -17.37 6.70 -7.18
N LEU A 86 -18.21 5.73 -6.79
CA LEU A 86 -17.98 4.92 -5.59
C LEU A 86 -16.77 4.00 -5.75
N LEU A 87 -16.64 3.37 -6.92
CA LEU A 87 -15.45 2.57 -7.28
C LEU A 87 -14.18 3.43 -7.24
N ALA A 88 -14.21 4.67 -7.74
CA ALA A 88 -13.06 5.56 -7.76
C ALA A 88 -12.55 5.87 -6.34
N GLN A 89 -13.45 6.03 -5.37
CA GLN A 89 -13.08 6.23 -3.96
C GLN A 89 -12.34 5.01 -3.40
N ALA A 90 -12.86 3.80 -3.63
CA ALA A 90 -12.17 2.57 -3.22
C ALA A 90 -10.82 2.39 -3.93
N ALA A 91 -10.78 2.64 -5.24
CA ALA A 91 -9.57 2.50 -6.04
C ALA A 91 -8.48 3.49 -5.61
N SER A 92 -8.83 4.67 -5.10
CA SER A 92 -7.88 5.67 -4.62
C SER A 92 -7.04 5.17 -3.43
N PHE A 93 -7.54 4.22 -2.63
CA PHE A 93 -6.75 3.60 -1.55
C PHE A 93 -5.55 2.81 -2.06
N SER A 94 -5.54 2.41 -3.34
CA SER A 94 -4.37 1.75 -3.94
C SER A 94 -3.13 2.65 -4.01
N ALA A 95 -3.29 3.98 -3.98
CA ALA A 95 -2.18 4.92 -3.97
C ALA A 95 -1.24 4.74 -2.75
N GLY A 96 -1.76 4.24 -1.62
CA GLY A 96 -0.97 3.99 -0.42
C GLY A 96 -0.14 2.71 -0.46
N PHE A 97 -0.39 1.80 -1.42
CA PHE A 97 0.29 0.51 -1.48
C PHE A 97 1.76 0.66 -1.88
N GLU A 98 2.01 1.35 -2.98
CA GLU A 98 3.35 1.43 -3.59
C GLU A 98 4.32 2.23 -2.69
N THR A 99 3.86 3.35 -2.14
CA THR A 99 4.65 4.20 -1.24
C THR A 99 5.00 3.49 0.07
N SER A 100 4.02 2.84 0.70
CA SER A 100 4.22 2.14 1.97
C SER A 100 5.07 0.88 1.84
N SER A 101 4.87 0.10 0.76
CA SER A 101 5.66 -1.10 0.49
C SER A 101 7.11 -0.77 0.16
N THR A 102 7.35 0.24 -0.69
CA THR A 102 8.69 0.75 -0.98
C THR A 102 9.38 1.26 0.29
N THR A 103 8.72 2.11 1.07
CA THR A 103 9.26 2.63 2.34
C THR A 103 9.64 1.50 3.30
N THR A 104 8.78 0.49 3.42
CA THR A 104 9.03 -0.68 4.26
C THR A 104 10.23 -1.48 3.76
N ALA A 105 10.32 -1.73 2.46
CA ALA A 105 11.40 -2.48 1.84
C ALA A 105 12.76 -1.79 2.04
N PHE A 106 12.84 -0.48 1.78
CA PHE A 106 14.05 0.31 2.02
C PHE A 106 14.40 0.42 3.50
N THR A 107 13.41 0.56 4.39
CA THR A 107 13.67 0.55 5.85
C THR A 107 14.32 -0.76 6.28
N LEU A 108 13.84 -1.91 5.78
CA LEU A 108 14.42 -3.21 6.11
C LEU A 108 15.82 -3.39 5.51
N TYR A 109 16.06 -2.87 4.31
CA TYR A 109 17.39 -2.83 3.69
C TYR A 109 18.39 -2.02 4.52
N GLU A 110 18.03 -0.81 4.98
CA GLU A 110 18.93 -0.01 5.82
C GLU A 110 19.19 -0.68 7.17
N LEU A 111 18.16 -1.30 7.77
CA LEU A 111 18.31 -2.06 9.02
C LEU A 111 19.22 -3.29 8.87
N GLU A 112 19.21 -3.93 7.69
CA GLU A 112 20.09 -5.05 7.39
C GLU A 112 21.56 -4.65 7.36
N LEU A 113 21.87 -3.45 6.85
CA LEU A 113 23.23 -2.90 6.86
C LEU A 113 23.72 -2.50 8.26
N GLN A 114 22.80 -2.34 9.21
CA GLN A 114 23.06 -1.82 10.56
C GLN A 114 22.56 -2.80 11.63
N SER A 115 23.23 -3.95 11.76
CA SER A 115 22.85 -5.03 12.70
C SER A 115 22.65 -4.56 14.14
N ASP A 116 23.46 -3.60 14.61
CA ASP A 116 23.39 -3.08 15.97
C ASP A 116 22.09 -2.30 16.23
N ILE A 117 21.67 -1.49 15.25
CA ILE A 117 20.40 -0.76 15.29
C ILE A 117 19.23 -1.75 15.22
N GLN A 118 19.32 -2.75 14.32
CA GLN A 118 18.27 -3.76 14.20
C GLN A 118 18.09 -4.57 15.50
N ASN A 119 19.18 -4.93 16.17
CA ASN A 119 19.14 -5.66 17.45
C ASN A 119 18.59 -4.80 18.59
N THR A 120 19.01 -3.54 18.68
CA THR A 120 18.47 -2.58 19.65
C THR A 120 16.97 -2.38 19.45
N LEU A 121 16.54 -2.09 18.23
CA LEU A 121 15.13 -1.91 17.88
C LEU A 121 14.29 -3.15 18.20
N ARG A 122 14.82 -4.35 17.91
CA ARG A 122 14.14 -5.61 18.24
C ARG A 122 13.96 -5.76 19.75
N LYS A 123 14.99 -5.47 20.54
CA LYS A 123 14.93 -5.53 22.00
C LYS A 123 13.85 -4.58 22.54
N GLU A 124 13.84 -3.33 22.07
CA GLU A 124 12.81 -2.35 22.45
C GLU A 124 11.39 -2.81 22.09
N ILE A 125 11.21 -3.41 20.90
CA ILE A 125 9.93 -3.97 20.48
C ILE A 125 9.50 -5.12 21.39
N VAL A 126 10.39 -6.07 21.69
CA VAL A 126 10.08 -7.23 22.54
C VAL A 126 9.74 -6.77 23.96
N GLU A 127 10.54 -5.89 24.55
CA GLU A 127 10.28 -5.31 25.87
C GLU A 127 8.93 -4.58 25.92
N ALA A 128 8.60 -3.80 24.88
CA ALA A 128 7.31 -3.13 24.79
C ALA A 128 6.14 -4.14 24.72
N LEU A 129 6.29 -5.23 23.96
CA LEU A 129 5.28 -6.30 23.85
C LEU A 129 5.10 -7.08 25.16
N GLU A 130 6.20 -7.35 25.87
CA GLU A 130 6.19 -8.09 27.14
C GLU A 130 5.71 -7.25 28.33
N SER A 131 5.90 -5.93 28.29
CA SER A 131 5.48 -4.99 29.34
C SER A 131 3.96 -4.91 29.56
N GLY A 132 3.16 -5.68 28.83
CA GLY A 132 1.71 -5.66 28.89
C GLY A 132 1.08 -4.36 28.38
N ARG A 133 1.89 -3.43 27.84
CA ARG A 133 1.38 -2.28 27.09
C ARG A 133 0.62 -2.84 25.89
N LYS A 134 -0.69 -2.62 25.87
CA LYS A 134 -1.49 -2.90 24.67
C LYS A 134 -0.82 -2.19 23.50
N ILE A 135 -0.56 -2.93 22.43
CA ILE A 135 -0.15 -2.38 21.14
C ILE A 135 -1.20 -1.33 20.76
N THR A 136 -0.92 -0.06 21.04
CA THR A 136 -1.79 1.06 20.68
C THR A 136 -1.67 1.33 19.19
N TYR A 137 -2.59 2.13 18.63
CA TYR A 137 -2.49 2.63 17.26
C TYR A 137 -1.09 3.22 16.94
N ASP A 138 -0.45 3.85 17.92
CA ASP A 138 0.90 4.42 17.80
C ASP A 138 1.98 3.34 17.59
N LEU A 139 1.74 2.12 18.09
CA LEU A 139 2.59 0.94 17.90
C LEU A 139 2.19 0.11 16.65
N ILE A 140 1.13 0.48 15.91
CA ILE A 140 0.52 -0.32 14.81
C ILE A 140 1.17 -0.09 13.44
N LYS A 141 2.50 0.10 13.40
CA LYS A 141 3.28 -0.28 12.19
C LYS A 141 3.42 -1.83 12.14
N LEU A 142 2.27 -2.52 12.19
CA LEU A 142 2.11 -3.94 12.53
C LEU A 142 2.99 -4.85 11.67
N ALA A 143 3.03 -4.64 10.35
CA ALA A 143 3.81 -5.50 9.48
C ALA A 143 5.31 -5.45 9.83
N LEU A 144 5.86 -4.25 9.97
CA LEU A 144 7.28 -4.03 10.21
C LEU A 144 7.68 -4.51 11.62
N ILE A 145 6.86 -4.21 12.63
CA ILE A 145 7.10 -4.63 14.02
C ILE A 145 6.96 -6.14 14.19
N ILE A 146 5.97 -6.78 13.57
CA ILE A 146 5.83 -8.24 13.61
C ILE A 146 7.01 -8.90 12.90
N ILE A 147 7.44 -8.37 11.77
CA ILE A 147 8.61 -8.88 11.04
C ILE A 147 9.86 -8.73 11.91
N LEU A 148 10.14 -7.54 12.45
CA LEU A 148 11.36 -7.29 13.23
C LEU A 148 11.38 -8.03 14.57
N SER A 149 10.23 -8.24 15.22
CA SER A 149 10.15 -9.03 16.46
C SER A 149 10.44 -10.51 16.24
N LYS A 150 10.08 -11.07 15.07
CA LYS A 150 10.17 -12.53 14.81
C LYS A 150 11.30 -12.92 13.88
N CYS A 151 11.81 -11.98 13.10
CA CYS A 151 12.77 -12.22 12.05
C CYS A 151 13.98 -11.28 12.18
N GLU A 152 15.12 -11.83 11.81
CA GLU A 152 16.35 -11.11 11.50
C GLU A 152 16.39 -10.91 9.98
N VAL A 153 16.59 -9.66 9.53
CA VAL A 153 16.82 -9.35 8.12
C VAL A 153 18.33 -9.38 7.87
N ARG A 154 18.77 -10.06 6.81
CA ARG A 154 20.17 -10.36 6.53
C ARG A 154 20.58 -10.02 5.09
N PRO A 155 21.88 -9.72 4.86
CA PRO A 155 22.52 -9.59 3.55
C PRO A 155 21.98 -10.57 2.52
N CYS A 156 21.45 -10.03 1.41
CA CYS A 156 21.13 -10.81 0.22
C CYS A 156 22.16 -10.54 -0.88
N GLU A 157 22.83 -11.60 -1.37
CA GLU A 157 23.82 -11.50 -2.46
C GLU A 157 23.24 -10.94 -3.77
N LYS A 158 21.92 -11.04 -3.95
CA LYS A 158 21.21 -10.51 -5.12
C LYS A 158 20.95 -9.00 -5.04
N THR A 159 21.14 -8.40 -3.86
CA THR A 159 20.88 -6.98 -3.63
C THR A 159 22.20 -6.22 -3.64
N SER A 160 22.27 -5.19 -4.48
CA SER A 160 23.47 -4.36 -4.60
C SER A 160 23.69 -3.52 -3.34
N ILE A 161 24.95 -3.47 -2.89
CA ILE A 161 25.41 -2.62 -1.78
C ILE A 161 26.61 -1.82 -2.30
N PRO A 162 26.54 -0.47 -2.38
CA PRO A 162 25.39 0.37 -2.04
C PRO A 162 24.21 0.20 -3.01
N MET A 163 23.02 0.59 -2.55
CA MET A 163 21.78 0.53 -3.33
C MET A 163 21.89 1.36 -4.61
N VAL A 164 21.49 0.78 -5.74
CA VAL A 164 21.41 1.47 -7.04
C VAL A 164 19.96 1.70 -7.39
N ILE A 165 19.59 2.98 -7.56
CA ILE A 165 18.23 3.39 -7.94
C ILE A 165 18.09 3.32 -9.46
N ASP A 166 16.97 2.81 -9.96
CA ASP A 166 16.68 2.82 -11.40
C ASP A 166 16.40 4.26 -11.87
N PRO A 167 17.23 4.84 -12.77
CA PRO A 167 17.01 6.19 -13.28
C PRO A 167 15.77 6.30 -14.18
N LYS A 168 15.21 5.17 -14.64
CA LYS A 168 13.99 5.11 -15.45
C LYS A 168 12.74 4.80 -14.61
N GLY A 169 12.91 4.56 -13.31
CA GLY A 169 11.81 4.30 -12.39
C GLY A 169 10.91 5.51 -12.22
N ALA A 170 9.60 5.27 -12.12
CA ALA A 170 8.61 6.32 -11.85
C ALA A 170 8.74 6.93 -10.44
N MET A 171 9.25 6.13 -9.52
CA MET A 171 9.50 6.44 -8.11
C MET A 171 10.87 5.88 -7.72
N THR A 172 11.30 6.13 -6.49
CA THR A 172 12.51 5.53 -5.91
C THR A 172 12.36 4.00 -5.81
N VAL A 173 12.86 3.30 -6.80
CA VAL A 173 12.85 1.84 -6.92
C VAL A 173 14.27 1.32 -7.15
N PRO A 174 14.60 0.11 -6.67
CA PRO A 174 15.89 -0.52 -6.94
C PRO A 174 16.06 -0.80 -8.44
N LEU A 175 17.31 -0.87 -8.90
CA LEU A 175 17.63 -1.26 -10.26
C LEU A 175 16.98 -2.62 -10.62
N ASN A 176 16.22 -2.64 -11.72
CA ASN A 176 15.38 -3.77 -12.16
C ASN A 176 14.08 -4.01 -11.35
N ASP A 177 13.59 -3.01 -10.60
CA ASP A 177 12.32 -3.04 -9.85
C ASP A 177 12.21 -4.14 -8.77
N VAL A 178 13.33 -4.75 -8.36
CA VAL A 178 13.32 -5.83 -7.35
C VAL A 178 14.36 -5.60 -6.25
N LEU A 179 13.91 -5.67 -5.00
CA LEU A 179 14.74 -5.74 -3.81
C LEU A 179 14.66 -7.15 -3.21
N TYR A 180 15.81 -7.80 -3.01
CA TYR A 180 15.85 -9.09 -2.33
C TYR A 180 16.31 -8.91 -0.88
N LEU A 181 15.55 -9.45 0.07
CA LEU A 181 15.89 -9.44 1.49
C LEU A 181 15.84 -10.88 2.01
N ASN A 182 16.83 -11.28 2.81
CA ASN A 182 16.80 -12.58 3.46
C ASN A 182 16.20 -12.46 4.86
N PHE A 183 15.14 -13.22 5.14
CA PHE A 183 14.52 -13.25 6.46
C PHE A 183 14.86 -14.57 7.18
N ARG A 184 15.53 -14.47 8.33
CA ARG A 184 15.78 -15.61 9.21
C ARG A 184 14.84 -15.52 10.42
N LYS A 185 13.97 -16.50 10.60
CA LYS A 185 13.14 -16.60 11.80
C LYS A 185 14.03 -16.87 13.02
N ILE A 186 13.82 -16.09 14.08
CA ILE A 186 14.52 -16.26 15.36
C ILE A 186 13.70 -17.25 16.20
N LYS A 187 14.37 -18.25 16.81
CA LYS A 187 13.70 -19.18 17.73
C LYS A 187 13.46 -18.44 19.05
N SER A 188 12.24 -18.54 19.57
CA SER A 188 11.75 -17.87 20.80
C SER A 188 12.52 -18.23 22.10
N ASN A 189 13.57 -19.05 22.04
CA ASN A 189 14.33 -19.55 23.18
C ASN A 189 15.77 -18.98 23.23
N ALA A 190 16.03 -17.86 22.56
CA ALA A 190 17.36 -17.23 22.50
C ALA A 190 17.34 -15.76 22.96
N LEU A 191 16.46 -15.44 23.90
CA LEU A 191 16.52 -14.26 24.76
C LEU A 191 16.41 -14.74 26.20
#